data_AF-A0A3D1TVL6-F1
#
_entry.id   AF-A0A3D1TVL6-F1
#
_cell.length_a   1.000
_cell.length_b   1.000
_cell.length_c   1.000
_cell.angle_alpha   90.00
_cell.angle_beta   90.00
_cell.angle_gamma   90.00
#
_symmetry.space_group_name_H-M   'P 1'
#
loop_
_entity.id
_entity.type
_entity.pdbx_description
1 polymer ?
#
loop_
_entity_poly.entity_id
_entity_poly.type
_entity_poly.pdbx_seq_one_letter_code
_entity_poly.pdbx_strand_id
1 'polypeptide(L)'
;SPTSTTPYYTTTFGSRIADGVYESLLDGMELEELREHERIETQHLLIVDAYETWWSSGGRPYLCRIIDMLHMGYVDEALFGYETVERLPELVREWVEQYYAREA
;
A
#
# COMPACT_ATOMS: atom_id res chain seq x y z
N SER A 1 31.78 -10.09 -29.48
CA SER A 1 30.85 -10.85 -28.62
C SER A 1 29.89 -9.88 -27.95
N PRO A 2 28.62 -9.81 -28.34
CA PRO A 2 27.67 -8.94 -27.68
C PRO A 2 26.59 -9.77 -26.98
N THR A 3 26.60 -9.79 -25.66
CA THR A 3 25.38 -9.95 -24.86
C THR A 3 25.65 -9.34 -23.50
N SER A 4 25.60 -8.01 -23.45
CA SER A 4 25.24 -7.30 -22.23
C SER A 4 23.76 -7.59 -21.98
N THR A 5 23.45 -8.53 -21.11
CA THR A 5 22.09 -8.72 -20.62
C THR A 5 21.81 -7.64 -19.59
N THR A 6 21.50 -6.44 -20.07
CA THR A 6 20.84 -5.40 -19.28
C THR A 6 19.35 -5.78 -19.15
N PRO A 7 18.79 -5.94 -17.94
CA PRO A 7 17.43 -6.42 -17.70
C PRO A 7 16.36 -5.32 -17.93
N TYR A 8 16.55 -4.44 -18.92
CA TYR A 8 15.72 -3.24 -19.12
C TYR A 8 14.55 -3.43 -20.11
N TYR A 9 14.12 -4.66 -20.40
CA TYR A 9 13.12 -4.94 -21.45
C TYR A 9 11.69 -5.23 -20.92
N THR A 10 11.18 -4.47 -19.95
CA THR A 10 9.72 -4.35 -19.65
C THR A 10 9.38 -3.02 -18.98
N THR A 11 9.60 -1.90 -19.68
CA THR A 11 9.51 -0.53 -19.13
C THR A 11 8.10 0.02 -18.84
N THR A 12 7.03 -0.77 -18.93
CA THR A 12 5.66 -0.23 -18.72
C THR A 12 5.00 -0.66 -17.41
N PHE A 13 5.34 -1.83 -16.88
CA PHE A 13 4.68 -2.38 -15.68
C PHE A 13 5.45 -2.09 -14.39
N GLY A 14 6.79 -2.18 -14.42
CA GLY A 14 7.62 -1.90 -13.23
C GLY A 14 7.54 -0.45 -12.73
N SER A 15 7.41 0.53 -13.65
CA SER A 15 7.22 1.95 -13.27
C SER A 15 5.96 2.12 -12.44
N ARG A 16 4.81 1.60 -12.90
CA ARG A 16 3.53 1.81 -12.21
C ARG A 16 3.48 1.20 -10.80
N ILE A 17 4.14 0.06 -10.61
CA ILE A 17 4.28 -0.56 -9.28
C ILE A 17 5.13 0.34 -8.38
N ALA A 18 6.24 0.85 -8.89
CA ALA A 18 7.10 1.76 -8.16
C ALA A 18 6.36 3.05 -7.80
N ASP A 19 5.71 3.66 -8.79
CA ASP A 19 4.97 4.91 -8.67
C ASP A 19 3.92 4.78 -7.57
N GLY A 20 3.05 3.75 -7.62
CA GLY A 20 2.02 3.56 -6.58
C GLY A 20 2.58 3.31 -5.18
N VAL A 21 3.74 2.64 -5.06
CA VAL A 21 4.39 2.40 -3.76
C VAL A 21 5.02 3.67 -3.21
N TYR A 22 5.65 4.49 -4.05
CA TYR A 22 6.24 5.75 -3.61
C TYR A 22 5.19 6.84 -3.35
N GLU A 23 4.09 6.85 -4.09
CA GLU A 23 2.93 7.68 -3.80
C GLU A 23 2.34 7.31 -2.42
N SER A 24 2.12 6.01 -2.15
CA SER A 24 1.63 5.55 -0.84
C SER A 24 2.62 5.91 0.30
N LEU A 25 3.93 5.85 0.05
CA LEU A 25 4.92 6.25 1.04
C LEU A 25 4.79 7.76 1.36
N LEU A 26 4.64 8.59 0.32
CA LEU A 26 4.46 10.02 0.49
C LEU A 26 3.16 10.34 1.26
N ASP A 27 2.04 9.71 0.87
CA ASP A 27 0.76 9.86 1.55
C ASP A 27 0.87 9.48 3.04
N GLY A 28 1.58 8.38 3.35
CA GLY A 28 1.83 7.97 4.73
C GLY A 28 2.61 8.99 5.56
N MET A 29 3.58 9.68 4.95
CA MET A 29 4.32 10.77 5.61
C MET A 29 3.43 12.00 5.84
N GLU A 30 2.58 12.36 4.89
CA GLU A 30 1.63 13.48 5.04
C GLU A 30 0.57 13.18 6.10
N LEU A 31 0.07 11.94 6.17
CA LEU A 31 -0.86 11.50 7.21
C LEU A 31 -0.21 11.49 8.61
N GLU A 32 1.07 11.12 8.71
CA GLU A 32 1.84 11.26 9.94
C GLU A 32 1.92 12.73 10.38
N GLU A 33 2.24 13.65 9.45
CA GLU A 33 2.28 15.08 9.74
C GLU A 33 0.91 15.61 10.23
N LEU A 34 -0.18 15.19 9.61
CA LEU A 34 -1.55 15.52 10.03
C LEU A 34 -1.87 14.99 11.43
N ARG A 35 -1.45 13.75 11.74
CA ARG A 35 -1.62 13.16 13.07
C ARG A 35 -0.86 13.94 14.13
N GLU A 36 0.38 14.34 13.84
CA GLU A 36 1.26 15.04 14.79
C GLU A 36 0.84 16.49 15.04
N HIS A 37 0.47 17.22 13.99
CA HIS A 37 0.20 18.66 14.07
C HIS A 37 -1.28 18.99 14.28
N GLU A 38 -2.20 18.27 13.63
CA GLU A 38 -3.63 18.56 13.65
C GLU A 38 -4.43 17.61 14.53
N ARG A 39 -3.79 16.53 15.05
CA ARG A 39 -4.43 15.47 15.83
C ARG A 39 -5.60 14.80 15.09
N ILE A 40 -5.49 14.72 13.78
CA ILE A 40 -6.46 14.03 12.93
C ILE A 40 -5.88 12.65 12.61
N GLU A 41 -6.53 11.61 13.15
CA GLU A 41 -6.20 10.22 12.82
C GLU A 41 -7.01 9.75 11.62
N THR A 42 -6.31 9.30 10.58
CA THR A 42 -6.88 8.73 9.37
C THR A 42 -6.20 7.39 9.09
N GLN A 43 -7.00 6.35 8.83
CA GLN A 43 -6.48 5.03 8.50
C GLN A 43 -5.98 5.00 7.04
N HIS A 44 -4.75 4.56 6.84
CA HIS A 44 -4.14 4.37 5.54
C HIS A 44 -4.14 2.88 5.14
N LEU A 45 -5.09 2.50 4.30
CA LEU A 45 -5.28 1.14 3.82
C LEU A 45 -4.73 0.99 2.39
N LEU A 46 -3.83 0.03 2.18
CA LEU A 46 -3.33 -0.33 0.86
C LEU A 46 -4.00 -1.60 0.35
N ILE A 47 -4.58 -1.58 -0.86
CA ILE A 47 -5.13 -2.78 -1.50
C ILE A 47 -4.25 -3.17 -2.68
N VAL A 48 -3.65 -4.36 -2.60
CA VAL A 48 -2.69 -4.88 -3.57
C VAL A 48 -3.32 -6.03 -4.33
N ASP A 49 -3.68 -5.78 -5.58
CA ASP A 49 -4.20 -6.79 -6.51
C ASP A 49 -3.39 -6.79 -7.82
N ALA A 50 -3.59 -7.83 -8.65
CA ALA A 50 -2.82 -8.20 -9.83
C ALA A 50 -1.58 -9.07 -9.54
N TYR A 51 -1.83 -10.29 -9.07
CA TYR A 51 -0.81 -11.33 -8.77
C TYR A 51 0.33 -11.37 -9.79
N GLU A 52 0.01 -11.36 -11.09
CA GLU A 52 1.04 -11.55 -12.11
C GLU A 52 1.96 -10.33 -12.30
N THR A 53 1.45 -9.15 -12.00
CA THR A 53 2.21 -7.91 -11.98
C THR A 53 3.18 -7.89 -10.79
N TRP A 54 2.70 -8.26 -9.60
CA TRP A 54 3.49 -8.22 -8.37
C TRP A 54 4.47 -9.40 -8.22
N TRP A 55 4.08 -10.60 -8.65
CA TRP A 55 4.84 -11.82 -8.37
C TRP A 55 5.73 -12.25 -9.55
N SER A 56 5.25 -12.15 -10.78
CA SER A 56 5.95 -12.68 -11.96
C SER A 56 6.64 -11.59 -12.78
N SER A 57 6.09 -10.38 -12.83
CA SER A 57 6.56 -9.29 -13.69
C SER A 57 7.58 -8.34 -13.03
N GLY A 58 8.27 -8.80 -11.98
CA GLY A 58 9.33 -8.03 -11.32
C GLY A 58 8.86 -7.08 -10.21
N GLY A 59 7.60 -7.13 -9.77
CA GLY A 59 7.08 -6.32 -8.66
C GLY A 59 7.52 -6.78 -7.25
N ARG A 60 8.11 -7.97 -7.11
CA ARG A 60 8.45 -8.56 -5.80
C ARG A 60 9.34 -7.68 -4.91
N PRO A 61 10.35 -6.95 -5.41
CA PRO A 61 11.16 -6.06 -4.56
C PRO A 61 10.34 -4.95 -3.88
N TYR A 62 9.25 -4.51 -4.51
CA TYR A 62 8.39 -3.45 -3.98
C TYR A 62 7.46 -3.97 -2.86
N LEU A 63 7.17 -5.27 -2.81
CA LEU A 63 6.47 -5.86 -1.67
C LEU A 63 7.27 -5.67 -0.37
N CYS A 64 8.60 -5.77 -0.42
CA CYS A 64 9.44 -5.48 0.75
C CYS A 64 9.28 -4.02 1.21
N ARG A 65 9.09 -3.07 0.28
CA ARG A 65 8.83 -1.67 0.62
C ARG A 65 7.49 -1.48 1.30
N ILE A 66 6.45 -2.20 0.87
CA ILE A 66 5.15 -2.22 1.57
C ILE A 66 5.31 -2.73 3.00
N ILE A 67 6.10 -3.80 3.20
CA ILE A 67 6.43 -4.28 4.54
C ILE A 67 7.17 -3.22 5.36
N ASP A 68 8.12 -2.50 4.78
CA ASP A 68 8.81 -1.42 5.49
C ASP A 68 7.83 -0.30 5.89
N MET A 69 6.90 0.09 5.02
CA MET A 69 5.87 1.10 5.31
C MET A 69 4.93 0.67 6.44
N LEU A 70 4.53 -0.60 6.48
CA LEU A 70 3.76 -1.17 7.59
C LEU A 70 4.53 -1.10 8.91
N HIS A 71 5.83 -1.43 8.90
CA HIS A 71 6.67 -1.34 10.10
C HIS A 71 6.91 0.10 10.58
N MET A 72 7.00 1.05 9.65
CA MET A 72 7.15 2.47 9.95
C MET A 72 5.85 3.11 10.43
N GLY A 73 4.70 2.46 10.22
CA GLY A 73 3.37 3.04 10.51
C GLY A 73 2.93 4.06 9.47
N TYR A 74 3.48 4.01 8.25
CA TYR A 74 3.05 4.83 7.11
C TYR A 74 1.88 4.23 6.36
N VAL A 75 1.70 2.91 6.48
CA VAL A 75 0.50 2.18 6.06
C VAL A 75 0.03 1.40 7.29
N ASP A 76 -1.26 1.42 7.57
CA ASP A 76 -1.81 0.72 8.73
C ASP A 76 -2.09 -0.75 8.41
N GLU A 77 -2.59 -1.02 7.21
CA GLU A 77 -2.95 -2.37 6.77
C GLU A 77 -2.80 -2.49 5.25
N ALA A 78 -2.35 -3.65 4.78
CA ALA A 78 -2.21 -3.95 3.36
C ALA A 78 -2.93 -5.25 3.03
N LEU A 79 -3.95 -5.19 2.16
CA LEU A 79 -4.79 -6.33 1.78
C LEU A 79 -4.34 -6.89 0.43
N PHE A 80 -4.15 -8.21 0.35
CA PHE A 80 -3.67 -8.86 -0.87
C PHE A 80 -4.74 -9.72 -1.55
N GLY A 81 -5.13 -9.32 -2.77
CA GLY A 81 -6.03 -10.10 -3.62
C GLY A 81 -7.35 -10.46 -2.91
N TYR A 82 -7.60 -11.76 -2.72
CA TYR A 82 -8.83 -12.28 -2.11
C TYR A 82 -9.04 -11.84 -0.66
N GLU A 83 -7.96 -11.54 0.07
CA GLU A 83 -8.03 -10.98 1.44
C GLU A 83 -8.89 -9.72 1.48
N THR A 84 -8.88 -8.92 0.41
CA THR A 84 -9.74 -7.74 0.27
C THR A 84 -11.22 -8.07 0.44
N VAL A 85 -11.66 -9.20 -0.11
CA VAL A 85 -13.07 -9.61 -0.07
C VAL A 85 -13.47 -10.07 1.34
N GLU A 86 -12.54 -10.67 2.07
CA GLU A 86 -12.79 -11.18 3.43
C GLU A 86 -12.66 -10.09 4.49
N ARG A 87 -11.62 -9.24 4.40
CA ARG A 87 -11.26 -8.26 5.42
C ARG A 87 -12.00 -6.93 5.29
N LEU A 88 -12.29 -6.47 4.08
CA LEU A 88 -12.95 -5.17 3.88
C LEU A 88 -14.35 -5.08 4.55
N PRO A 89 -15.21 -6.12 4.54
CA PRO A 89 -16.48 -6.06 5.27
C PRO A 89 -16.32 -5.92 6.79
N GLU A 90 -15.23 -6.45 7.36
CA GLU A 90 -14.91 -6.29 8.78
C GLU A 90 -14.42 -4.87 9.07
N LEU A 91 -13.49 -4.35 8.27
CA LEU A 91 -13.03 -2.96 8.36
C LEU A 91 -14.18 -1.96 8.29
N VAL A 92 -15.10 -2.14 7.34
CA VAL A 92 -16.28 -1.28 7.22
C VAL A 92 -17.15 -1.34 8.48
N ARG A 93 -17.28 -2.50 9.12
CA ARG A 93 -18.01 -2.62 10.38
C ARG A 93 -17.30 -1.85 11.51
N GLU A 94 -15.98 -2.00 11.61
CA GLU A 94 -15.14 -1.25 12.56
C GLU A 94 -15.29 0.27 12.35
N TRP A 95 -15.32 0.75 11.10
CA TRP A 95 -15.53 2.17 10.80
C TRP A 95 -16.90 2.67 11.25
N VAL A 96 -17.96 1.89 11.02
CA VAL A 96 -19.31 2.24 11.46
C VAL A 96 -19.39 2.33 12.98
N GLU A 97 -18.77 1.38 13.69
CA GLU A 97 -18.68 1.40 15.15
C GLU A 97 -17.92 2.63 15.67
N GLN A 98 -16.78 2.95 15.07
CA GLN A 98 -16.00 4.15 15.39
C GLN A 98 -16.78 5.44 15.14
N TYR A 99 -17.53 5.52 14.04
CA TYR A 99 -18.37 6.67 13.71
C TYR A 99 -19.42 6.91 14.81
N TYR A 100 -20.18 5.88 15.19
CA TYR A 100 -21.18 6.03 16.24
C TYR A 100 -20.58 6.31 17.62
N ALA A 101 -19.39 5.79 17.92
CA ALA A 101 -18.69 6.09 19.16
C ALA A 101 -18.23 7.56 19.25
N ARG A 102 -17.99 8.24 18.12
CA ARG A 102 -17.65 9.67 18.09
C ARG A 102 -18.86 10.60 18.26
N GLU A 103 -20.05 10.13 17.89
CA GLU A 103 -21.31 10.89 18.01
C GLU A 103 -21.99 10.76 19.38
N ALA A 104 -21.56 9.79 20.22
CA ALA A 104 -22.10 9.51 21.55
C ALA A 104 -21.44 10.35 22.65
#